data_AF-A0ABD6TIX8-F1
#
_entry.id   AF-A0ABD6TIX8-F1
#
_cell.length_a   1.000
_cell.length_b   1.000
_cell.length_c   1.000
_cell.angle_alpha   90.00
_cell.angle_beta   90.00
_cell.angle_gamma   90.00
#
_symmetry.space_group_name_H-M   'P 1'
#
loop_
_entity.id
_entity.type
_entity.pdbx_description
1 polymer ?
#
loop_
_entity_poly.entity_id
_entity_poly.type
_entity_poly.pdbx_seq_one_letter_code
_entity_poly.pdbx_strand_id
1 'polypeptide(L)' 'GKQFTKVQVKRMLDRENFYRGMYKYGKIQTKGQHAAIIL' A
#
# COMPACT_ATOMS: atom_id res chain seq x y z
N GLY A 1 12.36 17.47 -10.68
CA GLY A 1 11.30 16.49 -10.38
C GLY A 1 10.12 17.20 -9.74
N LYS A 2 8.88 16.76 -9.99
CA LYS A 2 7.69 17.36 -9.39
C LYS A 2 7.47 16.79 -7.98
N GLN A 3 7.13 17.64 -7.01
CA GLN A 3 6.77 17.18 -5.67
C GLN A 3 5.46 16.39 -5.70
N PHE A 4 5.33 15.43 -4.78
CA PHE A 4 4.06 14.73 -4.56
C PHE A 4 3.02 15.69 -4.00
N THR A 5 1.79 15.56 -4.48
CA THR A 5 0.66 16.29 -3.93
C THR A 5 0.18 15.64 -2.63
N LYS A 6 -0.52 16.41 -1.79
CA LYS A 6 -1.12 15.91 -0.54
C LYS A 6 -1.99 14.67 -0.76
N VAL A 7 -2.73 14.61 -1.88
CA VAL A 7 -3.58 13.47 -2.23
C VAL A 7 -2.74 12.24 -2.59
N GLN A 8 -1.62 12.42 -3.27
CA GLN A 8 -0.71 11.31 -3.60
C GLN A 8 -0.08 10.74 -2.33
N VAL A 9 0.40 11.60 -1.43
CA VAL A 9 0.96 11.18 -0.13
C VAL A 9 -0.10 10.43 0.68
N LYS A 10 -1.33 10.96 0.76
CA LYS A 10 -2.44 10.28 1.44
C LYS A 10 -2.68 8.88 0.88
N ARG A 11 -2.75 8.73 -0.45
CA ARG A 11 -2.99 7.43 -1.11
C ARG A 11 -1.89 6.41 -0.84
N MET A 12 -0.65 6.86 -0.66
CA MET A 12 0.46 5.98 -0.24
C MET A 12 0.23 5.49 1.19
N LEU A 13 -0.10 6.39 2.12
CA LEU A 13 -0.38 6.02 3.52
C LEU A 13 -1.62 5.11 3.65
N ASP A 14 -2.70 5.41 2.91
CA ASP A 14 -3.92 4.58 2.90
C ASP A 14 -3.65 3.12 2.42
N ARG A 15 -2.54 2.91 1.69
CA ARG A 15 -2.10 1.61 1.17
C ARG A 15 -0.97 0.99 1.99
N GLU A 16 -0.74 1.42 3.22
CA GLU A 16 0.30 0.87 4.10
C GLU A 16 0.25 -0.66 4.21
N ASN A 17 -0.94 -1.23 4.38
CA ASN A 17 -1.12 -2.69 4.44
C ASN A 17 -0.63 -3.40 3.18
N PHE A 18 -0.83 -2.79 2.01
CA PHE A 18 -0.27 -3.31 0.77
C PHE A 18 1.26 -3.27 0.80
N TYR A 19 1.86 -2.19 1.28
CA TYR A 19 3.32 -2.11 1.42
C TYR A 19 3.90 -3.05 2.50
N ARG A 20 3.08 -3.49 3.46
CA ARG A 20 3.40 -4.57 4.42
C ARG A 20 3.22 -5.98 3.86
N GLY A 21 2.88 -6.13 2.58
CA GLY A 21 2.71 -7.44 1.94
C GLY A 21 1.29 -8.02 2.04
N MET A 22 0.28 -7.23 2.41
CA MET A 22 -1.11 -7.68 2.49
C MET A 22 -1.90 -7.27 1.25
N TYR A 23 -2.51 -8.24 0.56
CA TYR A 23 -3.40 -8.00 -0.55
C TYR A 23 -4.86 -8.10 -0.11
N LYS A 24 -5.67 -7.12 -0.51
CA LYS A 24 -7.10 -7.05 -0.17
C LYS A 24 -7.96 -6.98 -1.43
N TYR A 25 -8.95 -7.86 -1.52
CA TYR A 25 -9.99 -7.81 -2.54
C TYR A 25 -11.37 -7.99 -1.89
N GLY A 26 -12.18 -6.93 -1.91
CA GLY A 26 -13.46 -6.89 -1.20
C GLY A 26 -13.28 -7.13 0.31
N LYS A 27 -13.83 -8.24 0.80
CA LYS A 27 -13.75 -8.67 2.21
C LYS A 27 -12.57 -9.61 2.49
N ILE A 28 -11.87 -10.09 1.46
CA ILE A 28 -10.78 -11.07 1.60
C ILE A 28 -9.46 -10.30 1.78
N GLN A 29 -8.69 -10.68 2.80
CA GLN A 29 -7.33 -10.22 3.03
C GLN A 29 -6.40 -11.43 3.09
N THR A 30 -5.30 -11.38 2.35
CA THR A 30 -4.30 -12.44 2.30
C THR A 30 -2.90 -11.86 2.18
N LYS A 31 -1.87 -12.67 2.44
CA LYS A 31 -0.49 -12.29 2.14
C LYS A 31 -0.31 -12.29 0.62
N GLY A 32 0.14 -11.16 0.09
CA GLY A 32 0.53 -11.02 -1.31
C GLY A 32 1.79 -11.82 -1.61
N GLN A 33 1.98 -12.17 -2.89
CA GLN A 33 3.18 -12.86 -3.36
C GLN A 33 4.38 -11.91 -3.51
N HIS A 34 4.15 -10.61 -3.48
CA HIS A 34 5.21 -9.60 -3.58
C HIS A 34 5.89 -9.41 -2.23
N ALA A 35 7.19 -9.11 -2.26
CA ALA A 35 7.93 -8.74 -1.06
C ALA A 35 7.32 -7.48 -0.43
N ALA A 36 7.26 -7.46 0.90
CA ALA A 36 6.88 -6.27 1.65
C ALA A 36 7.99 -5.22 1.53
N ILE A 37 7.59 -3.97 1.32
CA ILE A 37 8.48 -2.80 1.34
C ILE A 37 8.72 -2.37 2.80
N ILE A 38 7.70 -2.54 3.65
CA ILE A 38 7.73 -2.22 5.08
C ILE A 38 7.68 -3.53 5.86
N LEU A 39 8.69 -3.78 6.68
CA LEU A 39 8.78 -4.94 7.58
C LEU A 39 7.91 -4.76 8.84
#